data_AF-A0A2N2J0H5-F1
#
_entry.id   AF-A0A2N2J0H5-F1
#
_cell.length_a   1.000
_cell.length_b   1.000
_cell.length_c   1.000
_cell.angle_alpha   90.00
_cell.angle_beta   90.00
_cell.angle_gamma   90.00
#
_symmetry.space_group_name_H-M   'P 1'
#
loop_
_entity.id
_entity.type
_entity.pdbx_description
1 polymer ?
#
loop_
_entity_poly.entity_id
_entity_poly.type
_entity_poly.pdbx_seq_one_letter_code
_entity_poly.pdbx_strand_id
1 'polypeptide(L)'
;MRNCRRIIFLFFILLLVLSCSHSHRISRSASVPHIQNRPKPVSLPVQHKPPLELMGYTIQAGAFRKVENAVRLTEVLQDRGLDATYFLASDKLFKVRFGNFTTKEKARQRAQSLKEAKVIAEFYIVQPEDYSVARQKKYGTDYLREALVKTAKDFIGVPYLWGGASADDGFDCSGLTMTVYQLNGLNLPRHSARQFEAGSSIDKDDLQKGDLVFFCLKGKSSVSHVGIYIGNGQFIHASSHGKKIRIDSLSSAYFTNQYIGGKTYL
;
A
#
# COMPACT_ATOMS: atom_id res chain seq x y z
N MET A 1 -5.15 -9.89 -56.41
CA MET A 1 -4.42 -9.33 -57.57
C MET A 1 -3.20 -8.58 -57.02
N ARG A 2 -1.98 -9.16 -57.14
CA ARG A 2 -0.83 -8.68 -57.95
C ARG A 2 -0.37 -7.27 -57.54
N ASN A 3 0.88 -6.91 -57.23
CA ASN A 3 2.26 -7.41 -57.44
C ASN A 3 3.17 -6.59 -56.46
N CYS A 4 4.23 -7.09 -55.80
CA CYS A 4 5.52 -7.64 -56.27
C CYS A 4 6.50 -6.62 -56.88
N ARG A 5 7.64 -6.37 -56.18
CA ARG A 5 9.04 -6.11 -56.65
C ARG A 5 9.90 -5.73 -55.42
N ARG A 6 10.74 -6.58 -54.82
CA ARG A 6 12.06 -7.15 -55.21
C ARG A 6 13.11 -6.11 -55.66
N ILE A 7 14.13 -5.89 -54.82
CA ILE A 7 15.51 -5.58 -55.23
C ILE A 7 16.46 -6.46 -54.39
N ILE A 8 17.40 -7.09 -55.08
CA ILE A 8 18.40 -8.09 -54.66
C ILE A 8 19.79 -7.49 -54.92
N PHE A 9 20.82 -8.06 -54.27
CA PHE A 9 22.28 -7.98 -54.53
C PHE A 9 23.05 -6.96 -53.69
N LEU A 10 24.26 -7.23 -53.15
CA LEU A 10 25.31 -8.14 -53.59
C LEU A 10 26.25 -8.50 -52.41
N PHE A 11 26.79 -9.73 -52.43
CA PHE A 11 27.84 -10.27 -51.56
C PHE A 11 29.19 -9.55 -51.76
N PHE A 12 29.98 -9.38 -50.70
CA PHE A 12 31.45 -9.31 -50.80
C PHE A 12 32.10 -10.12 -49.67
N ILE A 13 32.71 -11.23 -50.06
CA ILE A 13 33.62 -12.06 -49.26
C ILE A 13 35.04 -11.53 -49.53
N LEU A 14 35.80 -11.21 -48.49
CA LEU A 14 37.24 -11.04 -48.60
C LEU A 14 37.94 -11.89 -47.54
N LEU A 15 38.64 -12.91 -48.04
CA LEU A 15 39.56 -13.78 -47.33
C LEU A 15 40.85 -13.00 -47.07
N LEU A 16 41.38 -13.04 -45.84
CA LEU A 16 42.79 -12.75 -45.58
C LEU A 16 43.34 -13.79 -44.62
N VAL A 17 44.31 -14.54 -45.13
CA VAL A 17 45.08 -15.59 -44.45
C VAL A 17 46.39 -14.96 -44.01
N LEU A 18 46.81 -15.13 -42.75
CA LEU A 18 48.21 -15.03 -42.32
C LEU A 18 48.45 -15.77 -40.99
N SER A 19 49.03 -16.96 -41.17
CA SER A 19 50.01 -17.74 -40.40
C SER A 19 50.51 -17.33 -38.99
N CYS A 20 50.65 -18.38 -38.16
CA CYS A 20 51.64 -18.69 -37.12
C CYS A 20 51.81 -17.80 -35.87
N SER A 21 51.58 -18.39 -34.68
CA SER A 21 52.67 -19.02 -33.91
C SER A 21 52.20 -19.64 -32.59
N HIS A 22 52.84 -20.76 -32.29
CA HIS A 22 52.76 -21.56 -31.08
C HIS A 22 53.10 -20.77 -29.81
N SER A 23 52.31 -20.93 -28.74
CA SER A 23 52.80 -20.79 -27.37
C SER A 23 51.99 -21.64 -26.41
N HIS A 24 52.65 -22.68 -25.89
CA HIS A 24 52.22 -23.46 -24.75
C HIS A 24 51.85 -22.56 -23.58
N ARG A 25 50.69 -22.83 -22.96
CA ARG A 25 50.44 -22.43 -21.58
C ARG A 25 49.82 -23.60 -20.82
N ILE A 26 50.68 -24.33 -20.11
CA ILE A 26 50.32 -25.14 -18.96
C ILE A 26 50.00 -24.15 -17.83
N SER A 27 48.81 -24.21 -17.23
CA SER A 27 48.63 -23.88 -15.80
C SER A 27 47.24 -24.26 -15.27
N ARG A 28 47.25 -25.30 -14.43
CA ARG A 28 46.51 -25.43 -13.15
C ARG A 28 44.99 -25.18 -13.13
N SER A 29 44.28 -26.30 -12.96
CA SER A 29 43.03 -26.41 -12.21
C SER A 29 43.11 -25.61 -10.89
N ALA A 30 42.44 -24.47 -10.84
CA ALA A 30 42.16 -23.77 -9.59
C ALA A 30 40.78 -24.23 -9.09
N SER A 31 40.78 -25.04 -8.04
CA SER A 31 39.61 -25.34 -7.23
C SER A 31 39.01 -24.03 -6.69
N VAL A 32 37.74 -23.78 -7.00
CA VAL A 32 36.95 -22.67 -6.44
C VAL A 32 36.79 -22.91 -4.94
N PRO A 33 37.32 -22.05 -4.05
CA PRO A 33 37.07 -22.21 -2.63
C PRO A 33 35.64 -21.78 -2.32
N HIS A 34 34.94 -22.66 -1.60
CA HIS A 34 33.60 -22.44 -1.06
C HIS A 34 33.65 -21.21 -0.12
N ILE A 35 33.10 -20.07 -0.57
CA ILE A 35 32.87 -18.92 0.32
C ILE A 35 31.65 -19.27 1.19
N GLN A 36 31.90 -19.93 2.31
CA GLN A 36 30.95 -19.99 3.41
C GLN A 36 31.27 -18.88 4.40
N ASN A 37 30.20 -18.24 4.89
CA ASN A 37 30.15 -17.22 5.95
C ASN A 37 30.46 -15.78 5.52
N ARG A 38 29.52 -15.16 4.79
CA ARG A 38 29.30 -13.72 5.01
C ARG A 38 28.53 -13.55 6.32
N PRO A 39 28.99 -12.72 7.27
CA PRO A 39 28.18 -12.37 8.43
C PRO A 39 26.86 -11.75 7.94
N LYS A 40 25.73 -12.13 8.55
CA LYS A 40 24.46 -11.44 8.34
C LYS A 40 24.71 -9.94 8.59
N PRO A 41 24.24 -9.04 7.71
CA PRO A 41 24.36 -7.61 7.96
C PRO A 41 23.74 -7.31 9.33
N VAL A 42 24.52 -6.68 10.20
CA VAL A 42 24.07 -6.23 11.51
C VAL A 42 22.86 -5.33 11.27
N SER A 43 21.69 -5.76 11.73
CA SER A 43 20.45 -4.98 11.68
C SER A 43 20.73 -3.62 12.31
N LEU A 44 20.53 -2.54 11.55
CA LEU A 44 20.65 -1.18 12.10
C LEU A 44 19.72 -1.09 13.33
N PRO A 45 20.15 -0.42 14.42
CA PRO A 45 19.29 -0.25 15.59
C PRO A 45 17.94 0.34 15.16
N VAL A 46 16.84 -0.31 15.57
CA VAL A 46 15.47 0.10 15.26
C VAL A 46 15.31 1.55 15.70
N GLN A 47 15.24 2.47 14.73
CA GLN A 47 14.92 3.86 15.02
C GLN A 47 13.46 3.93 15.45
N HIS A 48 13.22 4.10 16.75
CA HIS A 48 11.89 4.29 17.30
C HIS A 48 11.33 5.65 16.86
N LYS A 49 10.35 5.60 15.95
CA LYS A 49 9.58 6.76 15.50
C LYS A 49 8.47 7.04 16.52
N PRO A 50 7.99 8.29 16.63
CA PRO A 50 6.82 8.58 17.45
C PRO A 50 5.62 7.77 16.95
N PRO A 51 4.71 7.34 17.86
CA PRO A 51 3.46 6.70 17.47
C PRO A 51 2.65 7.58 16.53
N LEU A 52 1.82 6.96 15.68
CA LEU A 52 0.85 7.69 14.87
C LEU A 52 -0.11 8.47 15.78
N GLU A 53 -0.52 9.65 15.33
CA GLU A 53 -1.62 10.37 15.96
C GLU A 53 -2.89 9.50 15.95
N LEU A 54 -3.66 9.57 17.03
CA LEU A 54 -4.93 8.87 17.11
C LEU A 54 -6.03 9.66 16.38
N MET A 55 -6.96 8.92 15.77
CA MET A 55 -8.15 9.51 15.19
C MET A 55 -9.05 10.08 16.29
N GLY A 56 -9.45 11.33 16.11
CA GLY A 56 -10.50 11.99 16.87
C GLY A 56 -11.90 11.59 16.39
N TYR A 57 -12.85 12.49 16.57
CA TYR A 57 -14.21 12.31 16.10
C TYR A 57 -14.25 12.35 14.57
N THR A 58 -14.97 11.43 13.93
CA THR A 58 -15.23 11.47 12.48
C THR A 58 -16.73 11.55 12.21
N ILE A 59 -17.09 11.99 11.01
CA ILE A 59 -18.48 12.10 10.58
C ILE A 59 -18.78 11.00 9.57
N GLN A 60 -19.73 10.13 9.87
CA GLN A 60 -20.32 9.21 8.89
C GLN A 60 -21.51 9.89 8.22
N ALA A 61 -21.39 10.23 6.93
CA ALA A 61 -22.38 11.00 6.17
C ALA A 61 -23.35 10.16 5.32
N GLY A 62 -23.13 8.85 5.25
CA GLY A 62 -24.04 7.97 4.51
C GLY A 62 -23.72 6.49 4.70
N ALA A 63 -24.70 5.65 4.41
CA ALA A 63 -24.60 4.20 4.37
C ALA A 63 -25.47 3.66 3.23
N PHE A 64 -24.86 3.04 2.23
CA PHE A 64 -25.50 2.72 0.96
C PHE A 64 -25.39 1.24 0.62
N ARG A 65 -26.43 0.66 0.04
CA ARG A 65 -26.38 -0.70 -0.53
C ARG A 65 -25.64 -0.76 -1.87
N LYS A 66 -25.69 0.32 -2.63
CA LYS A 66 -25.08 0.48 -3.96
C LYS A 66 -23.80 1.29 -3.83
N VAL A 67 -22.70 0.79 -4.38
CA VAL A 67 -21.37 1.43 -4.29
C VAL A 67 -21.36 2.78 -4.99
N GLU A 68 -22.12 2.93 -6.09
CA GLU A 68 -22.18 4.14 -6.90
C GLU A 68 -22.70 5.34 -6.11
N ASN A 69 -23.60 5.11 -5.14
CA ASN A 69 -24.12 6.15 -4.26
C ASN A 69 -23.06 6.62 -3.25
N ALA A 70 -22.27 5.68 -2.72
CA ALA A 70 -21.14 5.99 -1.85
C ALA A 70 -20.07 6.77 -2.62
N VAL A 71 -19.69 6.31 -3.82
CA VAL A 71 -18.73 7.00 -4.71
C VAL A 71 -19.17 8.43 -4.96
N ARG A 72 -20.42 8.64 -5.40
CA ARG A 72 -20.94 9.99 -5.69
C ARG A 72 -20.90 10.90 -4.47
N LEU A 73 -21.31 10.41 -3.30
CA LEU A 73 -21.26 11.22 -2.08
C LEU A 73 -19.80 11.55 -1.70
N THR A 74 -18.89 10.58 -1.83
CA THR A 74 -17.48 10.80 -1.58
C THR A 74 -16.90 11.87 -2.50
N GLU A 75 -17.16 11.81 -3.81
CA GLU A 75 -16.73 12.82 -4.77
C GLU A 75 -17.27 14.21 -4.41
N VAL A 76 -18.57 14.31 -4.11
CA VAL A 76 -19.22 15.57 -3.67
C VAL A 76 -18.53 16.17 -2.44
N LEU A 77 -18.11 15.35 -1.48
CA LEU A 77 -17.40 15.81 -0.28
C LEU A 77 -15.93 16.17 -0.59
N GLN A 78 -15.25 15.38 -1.41
CA GLN A 78 -13.86 15.63 -1.84
C GLN A 78 -13.73 16.92 -2.66
N ASP A 79 -14.66 17.21 -3.57
CA ASP A 79 -14.73 18.46 -4.33
C ASP A 79 -14.89 19.71 -3.43
N ARG A 80 -15.30 19.51 -2.17
CA ARG A 80 -15.42 20.55 -1.14
C ARG A 80 -14.20 20.59 -0.21
N GLY A 81 -13.12 19.92 -0.57
CA GLY A 81 -11.88 19.84 0.20
C GLY A 81 -11.98 18.98 1.46
N LEU A 82 -12.98 18.10 1.56
CA LEU A 82 -13.10 17.17 2.68
C LEU A 82 -12.38 15.87 2.34
N ASP A 83 -11.56 15.37 3.27
CA ASP A 83 -10.91 14.07 3.15
C ASP A 83 -11.92 12.95 3.42
N ALA A 84 -12.82 12.74 2.46
CA ALA A 84 -13.90 11.77 2.52
C ALA A 84 -13.48 10.45 1.90
N THR A 85 -13.98 9.37 2.49
CA THR A 85 -13.55 8.01 2.25
C THR A 85 -14.75 7.09 2.40
N TYR A 86 -14.97 6.13 1.48
CA TYR A 86 -16.10 5.19 1.58
C TYR A 86 -15.66 3.74 1.69
N PHE A 87 -16.21 2.94 2.58
CA PHE A 87 -15.73 1.56 2.76
C PHE A 87 -16.89 0.59 2.90
N LEU A 88 -16.66 -0.67 2.49
CA LEU A 88 -17.61 -1.74 2.73
C LEU A 88 -17.53 -2.15 4.20
N ALA A 89 -18.58 -1.87 4.96
CA ALA A 89 -18.67 -2.24 6.36
C ALA A 89 -19.15 -3.70 6.53
N SER A 90 -19.02 -4.23 7.76
CA SER A 90 -19.40 -5.61 8.10
C SER A 90 -20.89 -5.91 7.88
N ASP A 91 -21.75 -4.89 7.98
CA ASP A 91 -23.19 -4.94 7.69
C ASP A 91 -23.52 -4.89 6.18
N LYS A 92 -22.49 -4.99 5.32
CA LYS A 92 -22.58 -4.98 3.86
C LYS A 92 -23.11 -3.66 3.28
N LEU A 93 -23.00 -2.57 4.04
CA LEU A 93 -23.25 -1.22 3.55
C LEU A 93 -21.93 -0.52 3.21
N PHE A 94 -21.93 0.22 2.11
CA PHE A 94 -20.88 1.19 1.78
C PHE A 94 -21.09 2.45 2.60
N LYS A 95 -20.24 2.67 3.60
CA LYS A 95 -20.33 3.82 4.52
C LYS A 95 -19.36 4.90 4.08
N VAL A 96 -19.80 6.15 4.07
CA VAL A 96 -18.95 7.31 3.76
C VAL A 96 -18.58 8.02 5.06
N ARG A 97 -17.29 8.17 5.33
CA ARG A 97 -16.74 8.87 6.51
C ARG A 97 -15.77 9.97 6.10
N PHE A 98 -15.65 11.01 6.91
CA PHE A 98 -14.67 12.07 6.72
C PHE A 98 -14.32 12.80 8.01
N GLY A 99 -13.22 13.55 7.96
CA GLY A 99 -12.78 14.47 9.00
C GLY A 99 -12.03 13.79 10.14
N ASN A 100 -11.39 14.60 10.98
CA ASN A 100 -10.69 14.18 12.18
C ASN A 100 -10.76 15.36 13.17
N PHE A 101 -11.79 15.38 14.00
CA PHE A 101 -12.12 16.52 14.85
C PHE A 101 -11.69 16.27 16.29
N THR A 102 -11.17 17.31 16.94
CA THR A 102 -10.71 17.24 18.34
C THR A 102 -11.86 17.10 19.35
N THR A 103 -13.07 17.56 19.00
CA THR A 103 -14.24 17.47 19.87
C THR A 103 -15.49 17.04 19.10
N LYS A 104 -16.44 16.43 19.83
CA LYS A 104 -17.73 16.01 19.30
C LYS A 104 -18.53 17.20 18.77
N GLU A 105 -18.44 18.35 19.43
CA GLU A 105 -19.15 19.57 19.10
C GLU A 105 -18.68 20.13 17.75
N LYS A 106 -17.36 20.17 17.51
CA LYS A 106 -16.80 20.59 16.21
C LYS A 106 -17.24 19.67 15.07
N ALA A 107 -17.20 18.36 15.30
CA ALA A 107 -17.70 17.38 14.33
C ALA A 107 -19.19 17.58 14.04
N ARG A 108 -20.01 17.75 15.10
CA ARG A 108 -21.45 17.96 14.98
C ARG A 108 -21.79 19.27 14.27
N GLN A 109 -21.11 20.37 14.61
CA GLN A 109 -21.29 21.66 13.94
C GLN A 109 -20.97 21.55 12.45
N ARG A 110 -19.86 20.89 12.09
CA ARG A 110 -19.49 20.69 10.67
C ARG A 110 -20.52 19.83 9.94
N ALA A 111 -20.97 18.74 10.55
CA ALA A 111 -21.98 17.86 9.96
C ALA A 111 -23.33 18.56 9.79
N GLN A 112 -23.75 19.35 10.78
CA GLN A 112 -24.99 20.12 10.75
C GLN A 112 -24.97 21.19 9.64
N SER A 113 -23.86 21.93 9.50
CA SER A 113 -23.68 22.89 8.40
C SER A 113 -23.79 22.23 7.02
N LEU A 114 -23.21 21.04 6.83
CA LEU A 114 -23.33 20.29 5.57
C LEU A 114 -24.76 19.77 5.34
N LYS A 115 -25.48 19.41 6.41
CA LYS A 115 -26.87 18.98 6.34
C LYS A 115 -27.81 20.13 5.95
N GLU A 116 -27.64 21.31 6.55
CA GLU A 116 -28.41 22.52 6.23
C GLU A 116 -28.16 22.98 4.79
N ALA A 117 -26.91 22.86 4.32
CA ALA A 117 -26.55 23.08 2.92
C ALA A 117 -27.01 21.95 1.97
N LYS A 118 -27.74 20.95 2.47
CA LYS A 118 -28.23 19.78 1.70
C LYS A 118 -27.13 18.98 0.99
N VAL A 119 -25.90 19.05 1.49
CA VAL A 119 -24.75 18.27 0.98
C VAL A 119 -24.83 16.83 1.48
N ILE A 120 -25.26 16.63 2.72
CA ILE A 120 -25.49 15.32 3.32
C ILE A 120 -26.93 15.26 3.84
N ALA A 121 -27.59 14.11 3.73
CA ALA A 121 -28.97 13.94 4.20
C ALA A 121 -29.04 13.74 5.73
N GLU A 122 -28.12 12.94 6.24
CA GLU A 122 -28.06 12.49 7.63
C GLU A 122 -26.61 12.22 8.02
N PHE A 123 -26.36 12.16 9.33
CA PHE A 123 -25.02 11.90 9.83
C PHE A 123 -25.02 11.18 11.18
N TYR A 124 -23.93 10.47 11.43
CA TYR A 124 -23.57 9.93 12.73
C TYR A 124 -22.15 10.37 13.10
N ILE A 125 -21.94 10.74 14.36
CA ILE A 125 -20.60 11.09 14.86
C ILE A 125 -19.96 9.83 15.45
N VAL A 126 -18.89 9.37 14.82
CA VAL A 126 -18.05 8.27 15.33
C VAL A 126 -17.11 8.85 16.36
N GLN A 127 -17.02 8.20 17.51
CA GLN A 127 -16.24 8.68 18.65
C GLN A 127 -14.90 7.94 18.72
N PRO A 128 -13.83 8.56 19.26
CA PRO A 128 -12.52 7.91 19.40
C PRO A 128 -12.59 6.55 20.11
N GLU A 129 -13.49 6.40 21.08
CA GLU A 129 -13.69 5.19 21.89
C GLU A 129 -14.31 4.03 21.09
N ASP A 130 -14.90 4.32 19.91
CA ASP A 130 -15.48 3.32 19.03
C ASP A 130 -14.40 2.57 18.21
N TYR A 131 -13.19 3.13 18.09
CA TYR A 131 -12.10 2.52 17.32
C TYR A 131 -11.41 1.36 18.06
N SER A 132 -10.82 0.46 17.29
CA SER A 132 -10.06 -0.69 17.81
C SER A 132 -8.88 -0.26 18.70
N VAL A 133 -8.17 0.82 18.35
CA VAL A 133 -7.02 1.31 19.14
C VAL A 133 -7.41 1.71 20.56
N ALA A 134 -8.62 2.23 20.79
CA ALA A 134 -9.09 2.58 22.14
C ALA A 134 -9.19 1.37 23.07
N ARG A 135 -9.29 0.16 22.49
CA ARG A 135 -9.37 -1.12 23.23
C ARG A 135 -8.00 -1.78 23.43
N GLN A 136 -6.92 -1.24 22.85
CA GLN A 136 -5.56 -1.76 22.97
C GLN A 136 -5.11 -1.84 24.43
N LYS A 137 -5.44 -0.84 25.27
CA LYS A 137 -5.09 -0.86 26.70
C LYS A 137 -5.68 -2.07 27.44
N LYS A 138 -6.85 -2.56 27.00
CA LYS A 138 -7.55 -3.68 27.64
C LYS A 138 -7.13 -5.04 27.08
N TYR A 139 -6.93 -5.14 25.76
CA TYR A 139 -6.72 -6.42 25.07
C TYR A 139 -5.32 -6.61 24.48
N GLY A 140 -4.42 -5.63 24.63
CA GLY A 140 -3.06 -5.66 24.14
C GLY A 140 -2.91 -5.26 22.66
N THR A 141 -1.66 -5.21 22.19
CA THR A 141 -1.31 -4.82 20.81
C THR A 141 -1.75 -5.88 19.79
N ASP A 142 -1.71 -7.16 20.14
CA ASP A 142 -2.14 -8.24 19.24
C ASP A 142 -3.61 -8.11 18.82
N TYR A 143 -4.47 -7.65 19.72
CA TYR A 143 -5.86 -7.32 19.40
C TYR A 143 -5.96 -6.28 18.29
N LEU A 144 -5.16 -5.21 18.37
CA LEU A 144 -5.16 -4.15 17.36
C LEU A 144 -4.57 -4.64 16.03
N ARG A 145 -3.52 -5.47 16.08
CA ARG A 145 -2.94 -6.12 14.89
C ARG A 145 -3.97 -6.99 14.16
N GLU A 146 -4.72 -7.82 14.87
CA GLU A 146 -5.80 -8.62 14.27
C GLU A 146 -6.94 -7.74 13.75
N ALA A 147 -7.27 -6.65 14.42
CA ALA A 147 -8.30 -5.71 13.96
C ALA A 147 -7.90 -5.03 12.64
N LEU A 148 -6.63 -4.62 12.49
CA LEU A 148 -6.09 -4.10 11.23
C LEU A 148 -6.22 -5.13 10.10
N VAL A 149 -5.81 -6.38 10.35
CA VAL A 149 -5.91 -7.47 9.36
C VAL A 149 -7.37 -7.77 9.01
N LYS A 150 -8.26 -7.80 9.99
CA LYS A 150 -9.69 -8.02 9.76
C LYS A 150 -10.27 -6.91 8.87
N THR A 151 -10.01 -5.65 9.22
CA THR A 151 -10.45 -4.51 8.41
C THR A 151 -9.89 -4.58 7.01
N ALA A 152 -8.60 -4.90 6.82
CA ALA A 152 -8.00 -5.09 5.49
C ALA A 152 -8.69 -6.20 4.67
N LYS A 153 -9.03 -7.33 5.31
CA LYS A 153 -9.73 -8.44 4.67
C LYS A 153 -11.14 -8.08 4.20
N ASP A 154 -11.84 -7.19 4.91
CA ASP A 154 -13.18 -6.73 4.53
C ASP A 154 -13.18 -5.98 3.16
N PHE A 155 -12.01 -5.52 2.67
CA PHE A 155 -11.85 -4.91 1.36
C PHE A 155 -11.51 -5.89 0.22
N ILE A 156 -11.21 -7.16 0.51
CA ILE A 156 -10.83 -8.12 -0.54
C ILE A 156 -11.97 -8.26 -1.56
N GLY A 157 -11.61 -8.20 -2.84
CA GLY A 157 -12.57 -8.33 -3.94
C GLY A 157 -13.33 -7.06 -4.29
N VAL A 158 -13.26 -6.01 -3.46
CA VAL A 158 -13.81 -4.69 -3.80
C VAL A 158 -13.03 -4.13 -5.00
N PRO A 159 -13.70 -3.76 -6.10
CA PRO A 159 -13.06 -3.07 -7.21
C PRO A 159 -12.39 -1.80 -6.72
N TYR A 160 -11.17 -1.58 -7.20
CA TYR A 160 -10.45 -0.38 -6.83
C TYR A 160 -11.07 0.85 -7.51
N LEU A 161 -11.75 1.69 -6.73
CA LEU A 161 -12.47 2.90 -7.17
C LEU A 161 -12.26 4.05 -6.16
N TRP A 162 -11.01 4.46 -5.93
CA TRP A 162 -10.70 5.51 -4.97
C TRP A 162 -9.90 6.65 -5.59
N GLY A 163 -10.53 7.82 -5.63
CA GLY A 163 -9.89 9.14 -5.71
C GLY A 163 -8.90 9.35 -6.85
N GLY A 164 -9.40 9.90 -7.96
CA GLY A 164 -8.56 10.38 -9.05
C GLY A 164 -7.58 11.46 -8.58
N ALA A 165 -6.29 11.14 -8.65
CA ALA A 165 -5.17 11.95 -9.12
C ALA A 165 -3.93 11.05 -9.04
N SER A 166 -3.50 10.53 -10.20
CA SER A 166 -2.28 9.72 -10.37
C SER A 166 -2.23 8.42 -9.53
N ALA A 167 -2.68 7.31 -10.15
CA ALA A 167 -2.22 5.96 -9.80
C ALA A 167 -0.68 5.83 -9.89
N ASP A 168 -0.04 6.84 -10.51
CA ASP A 168 1.38 6.90 -10.80
C ASP A 168 2.27 7.10 -9.56
N ASP A 169 1.72 7.42 -8.39
CA ASP A 169 2.50 7.64 -7.15
C ASP A 169 2.20 6.66 -6.00
N GLY A 170 1.46 5.58 -6.26
CA GLY A 170 1.05 4.66 -5.18
C GLY A 170 0.04 5.29 -4.22
N PHE A 171 -0.61 6.38 -4.65
CA PHE A 171 -1.76 7.01 -3.98
C PHE A 171 -2.86 5.96 -3.73
N ASP A 172 -2.97 4.98 -4.61
CA ASP A 172 -4.04 4.01 -4.53
C ASP A 172 -3.84 2.94 -3.45
N CYS A 173 -2.65 2.35 -3.43
CA CYS A 173 -2.27 1.40 -2.39
C CYS A 173 -2.12 2.05 -1.02
N SER A 174 -1.62 3.29 -0.98
CA SER A 174 -1.52 4.06 0.27
C SER A 174 -2.87 4.56 0.78
N GLY A 175 -3.86 4.73 -0.11
CA GLY A 175 -5.23 5.03 0.27
C GLY A 175 -5.86 3.87 1.04
N LEU A 176 -5.67 2.64 0.54
CA LEU A 176 -6.12 1.42 1.24
C LEU A 176 -5.51 1.30 2.64
N THR A 177 -4.18 1.43 2.76
CA THR A 177 -3.50 1.34 4.05
C THR A 177 -3.97 2.44 5.00
N MET A 178 -4.09 3.68 4.50
CA MET A 178 -4.62 4.80 5.28
C MET A 178 -6.02 4.51 5.79
N THR A 179 -6.95 4.09 4.93
CA THR A 179 -8.32 3.78 5.33
C THR A 179 -8.36 2.66 6.36
N VAL A 180 -7.60 1.58 6.19
CA VAL A 180 -7.56 0.48 7.17
C VAL A 180 -7.07 0.97 8.53
N TYR A 181 -6.02 1.79 8.57
CA TYR A 181 -5.48 2.36 9.79
C TYR A 181 -6.46 3.33 10.46
N GLN A 182 -7.04 4.27 9.70
CA GLN A 182 -7.99 5.25 10.21
C GLN A 182 -9.27 4.61 10.75
N LEU A 183 -9.77 3.56 10.10
CA LEU A 183 -10.92 2.78 10.60
C LEU A 183 -10.62 2.03 11.90
N ASN A 184 -9.34 1.82 12.22
CA ASN A 184 -8.88 1.28 13.50
C ASN A 184 -8.37 2.36 14.47
N GLY A 185 -8.48 3.63 14.11
CA GLY A 185 -8.18 4.78 14.97
C GLY A 185 -6.77 5.33 14.88
N LEU A 186 -5.99 4.97 13.86
CA LEU A 186 -4.62 5.44 13.63
C LEU A 186 -4.56 6.38 12.42
N ASN A 187 -4.08 7.61 12.60
CA ASN A 187 -4.01 8.62 11.55
C ASN A 187 -2.76 8.44 10.67
N LEU A 188 -2.83 7.49 9.74
CA LEU A 188 -1.73 7.19 8.82
C LEU A 188 -1.67 8.22 7.68
N PRO A 189 -0.49 8.70 7.26
CA PRO A 189 -0.36 9.65 6.15
C PRO A 189 -0.92 9.12 4.82
N ARG A 190 -1.45 10.01 3.98
CA ARG A 190 -2.07 9.65 2.70
C ARG A 190 -1.12 9.01 1.68
N HIS A 191 0.15 9.43 1.62
CA HIS A 191 1.08 9.02 0.56
C HIS A 191 2.03 7.92 1.03
N SER A 192 2.28 6.91 0.18
CA SER A 192 3.15 5.75 0.46
C SER A 192 4.56 6.14 0.95
N ALA A 193 5.18 7.16 0.36
CA ALA A 193 6.49 7.67 0.80
C ALA A 193 6.44 8.22 2.24
N ARG A 194 5.42 9.03 2.57
CA ARG A 194 5.24 9.55 3.94
C ARG A 194 4.88 8.45 4.93
N GLN A 195 4.13 7.43 4.48
CA GLN A 195 3.90 6.24 5.30
C GLN A 195 5.25 5.59 5.65
N PHE A 196 6.10 5.33 4.66
CA PHE A 196 7.42 4.73 4.88
C PHE A 196 8.30 5.54 5.85
N GLU A 197 8.28 6.87 5.74
CA GLU A 197 9.04 7.78 6.62
C GLU A 197 8.52 7.85 8.06
N ALA A 198 7.21 7.73 8.23
CA ALA A 198 6.53 7.81 9.53
C ALA A 198 6.74 6.54 10.38
N GLY A 199 6.94 5.37 9.76
CA GLY A 199 7.07 4.11 10.48
C GLY A 199 8.50 3.78 10.92
N SER A 200 8.62 2.97 11.97
CA SER A 200 9.89 2.38 12.40
C SER A 200 10.26 1.21 11.50
N SER A 201 11.52 1.14 11.07
CA SER A 201 12.02 0.01 10.28
C SER A 201 11.90 -1.29 11.07
N ILE A 202 11.40 -2.34 10.42
CA ILE A 202 11.35 -3.69 10.96
C ILE A 202 11.94 -4.67 9.95
N ASP A 203 12.70 -5.63 10.44
CA ASP A 203 13.30 -6.66 9.59
C ASP A 203 12.22 -7.57 9.01
N LYS A 204 12.49 -8.11 7.82
CA LYS A 204 11.52 -8.94 7.09
C LYS A 204 11.09 -10.17 7.90
N ASP A 205 12.02 -10.74 8.67
CA ASP A 205 11.78 -11.93 9.49
C ASP A 205 10.98 -11.61 10.77
N ASP A 206 10.95 -10.34 11.18
CA ASP A 206 10.25 -9.85 12.38
C ASP A 206 8.88 -9.22 12.06
N LEU A 207 8.47 -9.21 10.79
CA LEU A 207 7.19 -8.65 10.36
C LEU A 207 6.02 -9.26 11.14
N GLN A 208 5.20 -8.39 11.69
CA GLN A 208 3.99 -8.74 12.43
C GLN A 208 2.74 -8.25 11.71
N LYS A 209 1.61 -8.93 11.96
CA LYS A 209 0.31 -8.55 11.40
C LYS A 209 0.03 -7.06 11.59
N GLY A 210 -0.45 -6.41 10.54
CA GLY A 210 -0.71 -4.98 10.54
C GLY A 210 0.47 -4.12 10.09
N ASP A 211 1.72 -4.62 10.13
CA ASP A 211 2.87 -3.87 9.60
C ASP A 211 2.71 -3.59 8.10
N LEU A 212 3.34 -2.52 7.62
CA LEU A 212 3.31 -2.18 6.20
C LEU A 212 4.57 -2.66 5.48
N VAL A 213 4.39 -3.24 4.31
CA VAL A 213 5.45 -3.68 3.41
C VAL A 213 5.50 -2.78 2.18
N PHE A 214 6.71 -2.33 1.83
CA PHE A 214 6.90 -1.32 0.79
C PHE A 214 7.74 -1.86 -0.36
N PHE A 215 7.42 -1.39 -1.58
CA PHE A 215 8.05 -1.86 -2.79
C PHE A 215 8.36 -0.72 -3.77
N CYS A 216 9.33 -0.97 -4.65
CA CYS A 216 9.58 -0.20 -5.86
C CYS A 216 9.01 -0.97 -7.05
N LEU A 217 7.86 -0.56 -7.60
CA LEU A 217 7.30 -1.20 -8.80
C LEU A 217 7.56 -0.39 -10.09
N LYS A 218 8.17 0.79 -9.99
CA LYS A 218 8.31 1.76 -11.09
C LYS A 218 9.75 2.03 -11.52
N GLY A 219 10.69 1.14 -11.16
CA GLY A 219 12.07 1.19 -11.64
C GLY A 219 12.93 2.34 -11.10
N LYS A 220 12.45 3.11 -10.11
CA LYS A 220 13.22 4.14 -9.38
C LYS A 220 13.50 3.63 -7.97
N SER A 221 14.64 3.93 -7.36
CA SER A 221 14.97 3.46 -5.99
C SER A 221 14.10 4.06 -4.85
N SER A 222 12.88 4.50 -5.14
CA SER A 222 11.93 5.11 -4.22
C SER A 222 10.68 4.25 -4.03
N VAL A 223 10.05 4.39 -2.87
CA VAL A 223 8.76 3.77 -2.56
C VAL A 223 7.72 4.18 -3.59
N SER A 224 7.08 3.19 -4.22
CA SER A 224 5.98 3.41 -5.19
C SER A 224 4.79 2.49 -4.96
N HIS A 225 4.90 1.54 -4.03
CA HIS A 225 3.82 0.64 -3.66
C HIS A 225 3.87 0.26 -2.18
N VAL A 226 2.72 -0.01 -1.58
CA VAL A 226 2.59 -0.44 -0.18
C VAL A 226 1.50 -1.51 -0.04
N GLY A 227 1.64 -2.38 0.96
CA GLY A 227 0.63 -3.35 1.37
C GLY A 227 0.65 -3.60 2.87
N ILE A 228 -0.41 -4.22 3.37
CA ILE A 228 -0.60 -4.54 4.80
C ILE A 228 -0.21 -6.00 5.00
N TYR A 229 0.81 -6.26 5.81
CA TYR A 229 1.24 -7.61 6.15
C TYR A 229 0.19 -8.31 7.02
N ILE A 230 -0.16 -9.55 6.66
CA ILE A 230 -1.22 -10.32 7.32
C ILE A 230 -0.71 -11.61 7.99
N GLY A 231 0.61 -11.77 8.08
CA GLY A 231 1.27 -12.99 8.57
C GLY A 231 1.64 -13.96 7.45
N ASN A 232 2.44 -14.97 7.79
CA ASN A 232 2.82 -16.07 6.90
C ASN A 232 3.43 -15.65 5.55
N GLY A 233 4.18 -14.54 5.52
CA GLY A 233 4.76 -14.03 4.27
C GLY A 233 3.73 -13.41 3.31
N GLN A 234 2.49 -13.17 3.74
CA GLN A 234 1.41 -12.66 2.89
C GLN A 234 1.06 -11.21 3.23
N PHE A 235 0.55 -10.48 2.24
CA PHE A 235 0.09 -9.11 2.42
C PHE A 235 -1.14 -8.79 1.55
N ILE A 236 -1.96 -7.85 2.01
CA ILE A 236 -3.10 -7.29 1.27
C ILE A 236 -2.70 -5.96 0.65
N HIS A 237 -3.04 -5.76 -0.62
CA HIS A 237 -2.73 -4.52 -1.33
C HIS A 237 -3.75 -4.23 -2.44
N ALA A 238 -3.82 -2.97 -2.85
CA ALA A 238 -4.51 -2.54 -4.06
C ALA A 238 -3.52 -2.58 -5.24
N SER A 239 -3.55 -3.64 -6.05
CA SER A 239 -2.43 -3.95 -6.95
C SER A 239 -2.23 -2.98 -8.14
N SER A 240 -3.30 -2.33 -8.60
CA SER A 240 -3.31 -1.34 -9.69
C SER A 240 -4.75 -0.86 -9.94
N HIS A 241 -4.91 0.27 -10.61
CA HIS A 241 -6.19 0.72 -11.14
C HIS A 241 -6.94 -0.41 -11.89
N GLY A 242 -8.26 -0.52 -11.66
CA GLY A 242 -9.13 -1.51 -12.30
C GLY A 242 -8.98 -2.95 -11.80
N LYS A 243 -7.99 -3.26 -10.96
CA LYS A 243 -7.87 -4.58 -10.32
C LYS A 243 -8.53 -4.59 -8.94
N LYS A 244 -8.91 -5.78 -8.49
CA LYS A 244 -9.47 -5.99 -7.15
C LYS A 244 -8.36 -5.99 -6.11
N ILE A 245 -8.70 -5.52 -4.91
CA ILE A 245 -7.86 -5.71 -3.71
C ILE A 245 -7.73 -7.22 -3.46
N ARG A 246 -6.49 -7.68 -3.25
CA ARG A 246 -6.16 -9.11 -3.14
C ARG A 246 -5.02 -9.37 -2.16
N ILE A 247 -4.76 -10.65 -1.93
CA ILE A 247 -3.61 -11.15 -1.18
C ILE A 247 -2.53 -11.57 -2.18
N ASP A 248 -1.29 -11.17 -1.94
CA ASP A 248 -0.10 -11.65 -2.65
C ASP A 248 0.97 -12.12 -1.63
N SER A 249 1.99 -12.83 -2.12
CA SER A 249 3.09 -13.37 -1.30
C SER A 249 4.39 -12.58 -1.47
N LEU A 250 5.05 -12.29 -0.35
CA LEU A 250 6.41 -11.73 -0.28
C LEU A 250 7.49 -12.67 -0.82
N SER A 251 7.18 -13.96 -0.99
CA SER A 251 8.08 -14.97 -1.57
C SER A 251 7.94 -15.11 -3.09
N SER A 252 6.96 -14.45 -3.71
CA SER A 252 6.86 -14.44 -5.16
C SER A 252 8.07 -13.72 -5.77
N ALA A 253 8.56 -14.21 -6.91
CA ALA A 253 9.73 -13.63 -7.59
C ALA A 253 9.50 -12.13 -7.91
N TYR A 254 8.28 -11.77 -8.29
CA TYR A 254 7.91 -10.39 -8.58
C TYR A 254 8.09 -9.46 -7.36
N PHE A 255 7.51 -9.80 -6.21
CA PHE A 255 7.61 -8.92 -5.03
C PHE A 255 8.95 -9.02 -4.32
N THR A 256 9.64 -10.16 -4.40
CA THR A 256 10.99 -10.32 -3.83
C THR A 256 11.97 -9.32 -4.43
N ASN A 257 11.97 -9.17 -5.76
CA ASN A 257 12.89 -8.27 -6.44
C ASN A 257 12.61 -6.78 -6.22
N GLN A 258 11.42 -6.46 -5.73
CA GLN A 258 10.93 -5.08 -5.58
C GLN A 258 10.83 -4.64 -4.13
N TYR A 259 11.10 -5.52 -3.16
CA TYR A 259 10.94 -5.24 -1.74
C TYR A 259 11.94 -4.19 -1.26
N ILE A 260 11.42 -3.11 -0.67
CA ILE A 260 12.23 -2.04 -0.07
C ILE A 260 12.43 -2.28 1.42
N GLY A 261 11.37 -2.66 2.14
CA GLY A 261 11.43 -2.83 3.59
C GLY A 261 10.06 -2.91 4.26
N GLY A 262 10.08 -3.27 5.54
CA GLY A 262 8.93 -3.30 6.42
C GLY A 262 8.91 -2.10 7.35
N LYS A 263 7.71 -1.65 7.74
CA LYS A 263 7.51 -0.62 8.76
C LYS A 263 6.45 -1.03 9.77
N THR A 264 6.78 -0.90 11.06
CA THR A 264 5.81 -0.98 12.16
C THR A 264 5.39 0.43 12.61
N TYR A 265 4.17 0.52 13.12
CA TYR A 265 3.56 1.71 13.72
C TYR A 265 2.93 1.39 15.08
N LEU A 266 3.12 0.17 15.57
CA LEU A 266 2.58 -0.39 16.80
C LEU A 266 3.71 -0.90 17.71
#